data_AF-A0AAJ1BA88-F1
#
_entry.id   AF-A0AAJ1BA88-F1
#
_cell.length_a   1.000
_cell.length_b   1.000
_cell.length_c   1.000
_cell.angle_alpha   90.00
_cell.angle_beta   90.00
_cell.angle_gamma   90.00
#
_symmetry.space_group_name_H-M   'P 1'
#
loop_
_entity.id
_entity.type
_entity.pdbx_description
1 polymer ?
#
loop_
_entity_poly.entity_id
_entity_poly.type
_entity_poly.pdbx_seq_one_letter_code
_entity_poly.pdbx_strand_id
1 'polypeptide(L)'
;MVSDFFLSETALSIWAKTNFWHSAPPEDVNKQWLPLAVHMADSGEVAELIWDNYLSPRQRKLLVEPLPRVETIEQSSRNALSLVKLIVGAHDIGKCSPMFLTQNTELYERIFENGDDSLTKYQRADELRGNSPHSWIGEIAFERWLESRWNPDIQSKRSVKQLGSIIGAHHGRPVSQQRHRYMENPNLPGEVSGDDSWRRIRRELLEWWMNWTGSQEIVDQCQGLIFPTTWQSLVAGITVMADWIASNQELFPLVDWNELYPKRLLSPDHHRDRTKAAWEKLHLPPSWQPEILSQDPDELLQTLFALDADAHARPAQVAAVEAAEKMTLPGMMIIEEVMGAGKTEAALMAATILAKRAGTSGVLVALPTKATTDAMFSRVVEWAQTSAKSGFSLKLQHGNSGDAETGSRGRKSSRSASQRGRGGFVLANSHISSAFLLGWARSSSSPSAGINYQRDRSGALGRRGWAGRRSANATPKWGMCPGSTQYGR
;
A
#
# COMPACT_ATOMS: atom_id res chain seq x y z
N MET A 1 16.80 -25.94 20.78
CA MET A 1 17.99 -25.72 19.92
C MET A 1 17.52 -24.86 18.76
N VAL A 2 17.74 -23.55 18.83
CA VAL A 2 17.58 -22.68 17.66
C VAL A 2 18.77 -23.04 16.77
N SER A 3 18.53 -23.75 15.68
CA SER A 3 19.55 -23.83 14.63
C SER A 3 19.71 -22.41 14.12
N ASP A 4 20.85 -21.78 14.40
CA ASP A 4 21.15 -20.46 13.88
C ASP A 4 21.22 -20.56 12.35
N PHE A 5 20.11 -20.25 11.68
CA PHE A 5 20.08 -20.10 10.23
C PHE A 5 20.84 -18.82 9.89
N PHE A 6 22.15 -18.94 9.77
CA PHE A 6 23.00 -17.86 9.28
C PHE A 6 22.85 -17.73 7.77
N LEU A 7 22.64 -16.51 7.30
CA LEU A 7 22.73 -16.17 5.89
C LEU A 7 24.21 -16.25 5.44
N SER A 8 24.42 -16.79 4.26
CA SER A 8 25.69 -16.76 3.53
C SER A 8 26.12 -15.33 3.25
N GLU A 9 27.43 -15.12 3.10
CA GLU A 9 27.99 -13.83 2.70
C GLU A 9 27.42 -13.34 1.36
N THR A 10 27.17 -14.28 0.46
CA THR A 10 26.52 -14.05 -0.82
C THR A 10 25.08 -13.53 -0.64
N ALA A 11 24.27 -14.15 0.22
CA ALA A 11 22.91 -13.68 0.52
C ALA A 11 22.91 -12.30 1.22
N LEU A 12 23.87 -12.06 2.11
CA LEU A 12 24.05 -10.76 2.79
C LEU A 12 24.53 -9.64 1.84
N SER A 13 25.15 -9.99 0.72
CA SER A 13 25.63 -9.03 -0.29
C SER A 13 24.58 -8.61 -1.31
N ILE A 14 23.43 -9.31 -1.37
CA ILE A 14 22.34 -8.93 -2.26
C ILE A 14 21.78 -7.58 -1.81
N TRP A 15 21.78 -6.57 -2.67
CA TRP A 15 21.30 -5.23 -2.33
C TRP A 15 19.81 -5.04 -2.66
N ALA A 16 19.13 -4.20 -1.88
CA ALA A 16 17.75 -3.79 -2.14
C ALA A 16 17.58 -2.28 -2.35
N LYS A 17 18.42 -1.45 -1.70
CA LYS A 17 18.39 0.01 -1.79
C LYS A 17 19.83 0.55 -1.86
N THR A 18 19.98 1.72 -2.48
CA THR A 18 21.24 2.47 -2.56
C THR A 18 20.96 3.96 -2.79
N ASN A 19 21.86 4.84 -2.35
CA ASN A 19 21.82 6.27 -2.67
C ASN A 19 22.60 6.64 -3.96
N PHE A 20 23.21 5.68 -4.67
CA PHE A 20 24.07 5.93 -5.84
C PHE A 20 23.70 5.08 -7.07
N TRP A 21 22.47 5.22 -7.57
CA TRP A 21 21.92 4.34 -8.61
C TRP A 21 22.70 4.29 -9.94
N HIS A 22 23.18 5.42 -10.44
CA HIS A 22 23.81 5.52 -11.78
C HIS A 22 25.22 6.10 -11.76
N SER A 23 25.59 6.79 -10.69
CA SER A 23 26.87 7.43 -10.51
C SER A 23 27.17 7.50 -9.03
N ALA A 24 28.46 7.59 -8.69
CA ALA A 24 28.87 7.88 -7.33
C ALA A 24 28.10 9.11 -6.78
N PRO A 25 27.79 9.13 -5.49
CA PRO A 25 27.21 10.31 -4.85
C PRO A 25 28.23 11.46 -4.88
N PRO A 26 27.80 12.71 -4.65
CA PRO A 26 28.70 13.86 -4.49
C PRO A 26 29.84 13.58 -3.49
N GLU A 27 31.01 14.24 -3.65
CA GLU A 27 32.22 13.96 -2.85
C GLU A 27 32.01 14.11 -1.32
N ASP A 28 31.02 14.89 -0.89
CA ASP A 28 30.66 15.12 0.51
C ASP A 28 29.67 14.08 1.07
N VAL A 29 29.21 13.13 0.25
CA VAL A 29 28.23 12.11 0.63
C VAL A 29 28.83 10.73 0.43
N ASN A 30 28.91 9.93 1.50
CA ASN A 30 29.38 8.56 1.39
C ASN A 30 28.42 7.70 0.54
N LYS A 31 28.99 6.72 -0.17
CA LYS A 31 28.22 5.63 -0.77
C LYS A 31 27.52 4.86 0.34
N GLN A 32 26.22 4.63 0.18
CA GLN A 32 25.41 3.87 1.12
C GLN A 32 24.50 2.90 0.39
N TRP A 33 24.22 1.79 1.05
CA TRP A 33 23.41 0.70 0.50
C TRP A 33 22.60 0.02 1.60
N LEU A 34 21.71 -0.89 1.22
CA LEU A 34 20.99 -1.72 2.19
C LEU A 34 20.89 -3.14 1.64
N PRO A 35 21.32 -4.16 2.42
CA PRO A 35 21.09 -5.55 2.07
C PRO A 35 19.60 -5.85 1.92
N LEU A 36 19.28 -6.77 1.02
CA LEU A 36 17.93 -7.27 0.80
C LEU A 36 17.37 -7.90 2.07
N ALA A 37 18.15 -8.73 2.76
CA ALA A 37 17.74 -9.33 4.04
C ALA A 37 17.31 -8.28 5.08
N VAL A 38 18.01 -7.14 5.15
CA VAL A 38 17.65 -6.06 6.08
C VAL A 38 16.35 -5.39 5.63
N HIS A 39 16.14 -5.12 4.33
CA HIS A 39 14.88 -4.56 3.82
C HIS A 39 13.69 -5.52 4.01
N MET A 40 13.92 -6.83 3.86
CA MET A 40 12.91 -7.87 4.13
C MET A 40 12.46 -7.81 5.58
N ALA A 41 13.42 -7.75 6.52
CA ALA A 41 13.12 -7.61 7.94
C ALA A 41 12.47 -6.25 8.28
N ASP A 42 13.01 -5.14 7.74
CA ASP A 42 12.47 -3.79 7.97
C ASP A 42 10.97 -3.76 7.57
N SER A 43 10.64 -4.29 6.39
CA SER A 43 9.25 -4.36 5.89
C SER A 43 8.37 -5.31 6.70
N GLY A 44 8.91 -6.49 7.04
CA GLY A 44 8.19 -7.52 7.79
C GLY A 44 7.86 -7.10 9.23
N GLU A 45 8.78 -6.43 9.91
CA GLU A 45 8.57 -5.91 11.27
C GLU A 45 7.66 -4.67 11.26
N VAL A 46 7.72 -3.82 10.22
CA VAL A 46 6.73 -2.76 10.03
C VAL A 46 5.31 -3.33 9.89
N ALA A 47 5.14 -4.50 9.28
CA ALA A 47 3.83 -5.15 9.17
C ALA A 47 3.20 -5.48 10.53
N GLU A 48 4.01 -5.83 11.52
CA GLU A 48 3.56 -6.04 12.91
C GLU A 48 3.09 -4.74 13.54
N LEU A 49 3.82 -3.64 13.36
CA LEU A 49 3.40 -2.34 13.87
C LEU A 49 2.13 -1.83 13.19
N ILE A 50 1.95 -2.10 11.89
CA ILE A 50 0.68 -1.85 11.18
C ILE A 50 -0.45 -2.70 11.79
N TRP A 51 -0.19 -3.98 12.05
CA TRP A 51 -1.18 -4.88 12.64
C TRP A 51 -1.66 -4.40 14.01
N ASP A 52 -0.73 -4.03 14.90
CA ASP A 52 -1.04 -3.65 16.27
C ASP A 52 -1.63 -2.25 16.40
N ASN A 53 -1.08 -1.29 15.65
CA ASN A 53 -1.33 0.13 15.88
C ASN A 53 -2.24 0.77 14.82
N TYR A 54 -2.44 0.13 13.67
CA TYR A 54 -3.16 0.71 12.54
C TYR A 54 -4.40 -0.09 12.11
N LEU A 55 -4.34 -1.42 12.08
CA LEU A 55 -5.48 -2.23 11.63
C LEU A 55 -6.66 -2.18 12.60
N SER A 56 -7.86 -1.98 12.05
CA SER A 56 -9.11 -2.11 12.80
C SER A 56 -9.36 -3.55 13.26
N PRO A 57 -10.12 -3.78 14.34
CA PRO A 57 -10.55 -5.11 14.76
C PRO A 57 -11.18 -5.93 13.63
N ARG A 58 -11.98 -5.30 12.75
CA ARG A 58 -12.60 -5.97 11.60
C ARG A 58 -11.56 -6.46 10.58
N GLN A 59 -10.55 -5.65 10.28
CA GLN A 59 -9.47 -6.02 9.37
C GLN A 59 -8.64 -7.19 9.92
N ARG A 60 -8.28 -7.16 11.21
CA ARG A 60 -7.60 -8.28 11.87
C ARG A 60 -8.44 -9.56 11.83
N LYS A 61 -9.75 -9.46 12.09
CA LYS A 61 -10.68 -10.59 11.95
C LYS A 61 -10.69 -11.14 10.52
N LEU A 62 -10.77 -10.28 9.50
CA LEU A 62 -10.72 -10.71 8.09
C LEU A 62 -9.43 -11.46 7.77
N LEU A 63 -8.31 -11.08 8.37
CA LEU A 63 -7.01 -11.74 8.16
C LEU A 63 -6.93 -13.13 8.80
N VAL A 64 -7.65 -13.35 9.90
CA VAL A 64 -7.74 -14.63 10.61
C VAL A 64 -8.75 -15.59 9.97
N GLU A 65 -9.88 -15.08 9.46
CA GLU A 65 -11.02 -15.86 8.98
C GLU A 65 -10.70 -17.04 8.02
N PRO A 66 -9.78 -16.92 7.03
CA PRO A 66 -9.50 -18.02 6.11
C PRO A 66 -8.53 -19.08 6.67
N LEU A 67 -7.91 -18.84 7.82
CA LEU A 67 -6.91 -19.74 8.40
C LEU A 67 -7.58 -20.86 9.22
N PRO A 68 -6.87 -21.98 9.49
CA PRO A 68 -7.42 -23.06 10.30
C PRO A 68 -7.74 -22.57 11.71
N ARG A 69 -8.83 -23.13 12.26
CA ARG A 69 -9.23 -22.83 13.63
C ARG A 69 -8.25 -23.48 14.60
N VAL A 70 -7.86 -22.71 15.61
CA VAL A 70 -7.02 -23.16 16.72
C VAL A 70 -7.74 -22.88 18.04
N GLU A 71 -7.23 -23.43 19.14
CA GLU A 71 -7.91 -23.40 20.44
C GLU A 71 -8.13 -22.00 21.00
N THR A 72 -7.21 -21.05 20.72
CA THR A 72 -7.26 -19.70 21.30
C THR A 72 -7.30 -18.60 20.23
N ILE A 73 -7.97 -17.49 20.57
CA ILE A 73 -8.02 -16.28 19.73
C ILE A 73 -6.62 -15.67 19.56
N GLU A 74 -5.80 -15.73 20.60
CA GLU A 74 -4.42 -15.26 20.57
C GLU A 74 -3.59 -16.05 19.57
N GLN A 75 -3.66 -17.39 19.60
CA GLN A 75 -2.96 -18.22 18.63
C GLN A 75 -3.42 -17.94 17.19
N SER A 76 -4.74 -17.77 16.99
CA SER A 76 -5.29 -17.44 15.67
C SER A 76 -4.71 -16.12 15.13
N SER A 77 -4.59 -15.11 16.01
CA SER A 77 -4.04 -13.80 15.67
C SER A 77 -2.54 -13.87 15.38
N ARG A 78 -1.78 -14.64 16.18
CA ARG A 78 -0.35 -14.88 15.96
C ARG A 78 -0.09 -15.58 14.63
N ASN A 79 -0.86 -16.62 14.30
CA ASN A 79 -0.73 -17.33 13.03
C ASN A 79 -0.98 -16.39 11.84
N ALA A 80 -2.05 -15.58 11.90
CA ALA A 80 -2.33 -14.60 10.85
C ALA A 80 -1.24 -13.55 10.72
N LEU A 81 -0.73 -13.02 11.84
CA LEU A 81 0.35 -12.06 11.83
C LEU A 81 1.63 -12.67 11.25
N SER A 82 2.06 -13.85 11.69
CA SER A 82 3.25 -14.54 11.16
C SER A 82 3.17 -14.77 9.64
N LEU A 83 2.00 -15.16 9.12
CA LEU A 83 1.79 -15.29 7.67
C LEU A 83 1.86 -13.94 6.95
N VAL A 84 1.27 -12.88 7.51
CA VAL A 84 1.36 -11.53 6.94
C VAL A 84 2.81 -11.04 6.94
N LYS A 85 3.54 -11.18 8.04
CA LYS A 85 4.97 -10.82 8.11
C LYS A 85 5.81 -11.59 7.09
N LEU A 86 5.55 -12.89 6.92
CA LEU A 86 6.22 -13.71 5.90
C LEU A 86 6.03 -13.12 4.50
N ILE A 87 4.78 -12.88 4.10
CA ILE A 87 4.44 -12.35 2.76
C ILE A 87 5.02 -10.95 2.57
N VAL A 88 4.86 -10.06 3.55
CA VAL A 88 5.34 -8.68 3.48
C VAL A 88 6.87 -8.65 3.39
N GLY A 89 7.58 -9.39 4.23
CA GLY A 89 9.05 -9.43 4.15
C GLY A 89 9.55 -10.06 2.85
N ALA A 90 8.81 -11.00 2.26
CA ALA A 90 9.17 -11.64 0.99
C ALA A 90 8.86 -10.82 -0.26
N HIS A 91 8.18 -9.66 -0.16
CA HIS A 91 7.67 -8.91 -1.33
C HIS A 91 8.75 -8.63 -2.38
N ASP A 92 9.96 -8.30 -1.92
CA ASP A 92 11.10 -7.88 -2.73
C ASP A 92 12.06 -9.02 -3.08
N ILE A 93 11.70 -10.29 -2.82
CA ILE A 93 12.60 -11.44 -3.05
C ILE A 93 13.10 -11.55 -4.51
N GLY A 94 12.33 -11.02 -5.46
CA GLY A 94 12.74 -10.96 -6.86
C GLY A 94 13.89 -10.00 -7.16
N LYS A 95 14.29 -9.15 -6.21
CA LYS A 95 15.52 -8.33 -6.29
C LYS A 95 16.77 -9.19 -6.23
N CYS A 96 16.71 -10.37 -5.63
CA CYS A 96 17.76 -11.38 -5.76
C CYS A 96 17.68 -12.02 -7.16
N SER A 97 18.06 -11.25 -8.18
CA SER A 97 18.08 -11.68 -9.58
C SER A 97 19.12 -10.87 -10.37
N PRO A 98 19.70 -11.44 -11.44
CA PRO A 98 20.61 -10.68 -12.29
C PRO A 98 19.96 -9.43 -12.89
N MET A 99 18.70 -9.53 -13.33
CA MET A 99 17.96 -8.41 -13.92
C MET A 99 17.88 -7.20 -12.99
N PHE A 100 17.64 -7.44 -11.70
CA PHE A 100 17.59 -6.36 -10.72
C PHE A 100 18.99 -5.85 -10.36
N LEU A 101 19.91 -6.75 -10.00
CA LEU A 101 21.17 -6.34 -9.39
C LEU A 101 22.12 -5.66 -10.37
N THR A 102 22.09 -6.04 -11.65
CA THR A 102 22.86 -5.38 -12.73
C THR A 102 22.44 -3.93 -13.00
N GLN A 103 21.39 -3.42 -12.35
CA GLN A 103 21.06 -1.99 -12.38
C GLN A 103 22.18 -1.12 -11.81
N ASN A 104 22.92 -1.65 -10.82
CA ASN A 104 24.09 -1.02 -10.24
C ASN A 104 25.26 -1.99 -10.35
N THR A 105 26.14 -1.77 -11.34
CA THR A 105 27.25 -2.66 -11.64
C THR A 105 28.23 -2.78 -10.47
N GLU A 106 28.50 -1.70 -9.75
CA GLU A 106 29.44 -1.70 -8.62
C GLU A 106 28.95 -2.58 -7.45
N LEU A 107 27.66 -2.44 -7.07
CA LEU A 107 27.05 -3.32 -6.08
C LEU A 107 26.92 -4.77 -6.57
N TYR A 108 26.73 -4.98 -7.87
CA TYR A 108 26.66 -6.31 -8.44
C TYR A 108 28.02 -7.02 -8.43
N GLU A 109 29.09 -6.32 -8.82
CA GLU A 109 30.46 -6.84 -8.81
C GLU A 109 30.92 -7.18 -7.39
N ARG A 110 30.56 -6.34 -6.43
CA ARG A 110 30.84 -6.55 -5.01
C ARG A 110 30.36 -7.91 -4.47
N ILE A 111 29.26 -8.45 -5.00
CA ILE A 111 28.77 -9.79 -4.61
C ILE A 111 29.81 -10.87 -4.94
N PHE A 112 30.50 -10.76 -6.08
CA PHE A 112 31.50 -11.74 -6.52
C PHE A 112 32.89 -11.48 -5.95
N GLU A 113 33.17 -10.25 -5.51
CA GLU A 113 34.43 -9.93 -4.82
C GLU A 113 34.44 -10.44 -3.38
N ASN A 114 33.27 -10.50 -2.74
CA ASN A 114 33.16 -10.81 -1.30
C ASN A 114 32.36 -12.09 -1.03
N GLY A 115 31.63 -12.63 -2.00
CA GLY A 115 30.90 -13.88 -1.88
C GLY A 115 31.78 -15.10 -2.17
N ASP A 116 31.23 -16.28 -1.90
CA ASP A 116 31.79 -17.50 -2.46
C ASP A 116 31.48 -17.59 -3.97
N ASP A 117 32.26 -18.36 -4.73
CA ASP A 117 32.04 -18.64 -6.17
C ASP A 117 30.74 -19.46 -6.44
N SER A 118 29.74 -19.32 -5.57
CA SER A 118 28.50 -20.08 -5.59
C SER A 118 27.46 -19.53 -6.55
N LEU A 119 27.58 -18.27 -7.02
CA LEU A 119 26.67 -17.64 -7.98
C LEU A 119 27.24 -17.59 -9.40
N THR A 120 26.42 -17.99 -10.37
CA THR A 120 26.72 -17.72 -11.78
C THR A 120 26.62 -16.22 -12.07
N LYS A 121 27.67 -15.65 -12.66
CA LYS A 121 27.73 -14.25 -13.10
C LYS A 121 27.05 -14.08 -14.46
N TYR A 122 26.20 -13.05 -14.58
CA TYR A 122 25.48 -12.71 -15.81
C TYR A 122 25.84 -11.29 -16.25
N GLN A 123 25.73 -11.03 -17.55
CA GLN A 123 25.84 -9.68 -18.09
C GLN A 123 24.51 -8.94 -17.99
N ARG A 124 24.58 -7.61 -18.02
CA ARG A 124 23.39 -6.76 -18.05
C ARG A 124 22.67 -6.89 -19.40
N ALA A 125 21.38 -7.24 -19.36
CA ALA A 125 20.51 -7.39 -20.53
C ALA A 125 19.39 -6.33 -20.54
N ASP A 126 19.68 -5.13 -21.06
CA ASP A 126 18.75 -4.00 -21.00
C ASP A 126 17.50 -4.19 -21.88
N GLU A 127 17.60 -4.98 -22.95
CA GLU A 127 16.52 -5.33 -23.86
C GLU A 127 15.39 -6.15 -23.19
N LEU A 128 15.69 -6.85 -22.09
CA LEU A 128 14.73 -7.69 -21.36
C LEU A 128 14.07 -6.97 -20.16
N ARG A 129 14.58 -5.80 -19.77
CA ARG A 129 14.27 -5.12 -18.50
C ARG A 129 12.82 -4.66 -18.37
N GLY A 130 12.26 -4.04 -19.41
CA GLY A 130 10.89 -3.51 -19.40
C GLY A 130 9.80 -4.59 -19.26
N ASN A 131 10.14 -5.85 -19.55
CA ASN A 131 9.26 -7.00 -19.47
C ASN A 131 9.55 -7.90 -18.26
N SER A 132 10.46 -7.49 -17.36
CA SER A 132 10.94 -8.36 -16.29
C SER A 132 11.18 -7.61 -14.96
N PRO A 133 10.19 -6.86 -14.44
CA PRO A 133 10.34 -6.20 -13.15
C PRO A 133 10.49 -7.23 -12.02
N HIS A 134 11.21 -6.83 -10.96
CA HIS A 134 11.50 -7.70 -9.82
C HIS A 134 10.24 -8.25 -9.13
N SER A 135 9.10 -7.56 -9.17
CA SER A 135 7.87 -8.10 -8.59
C SER A 135 7.39 -9.38 -9.29
N TRP A 136 7.57 -9.51 -10.61
CA TRP A 136 7.16 -10.71 -11.33
C TRP A 136 8.13 -11.87 -11.08
N ILE A 137 9.42 -11.57 -10.99
CA ILE A 137 10.44 -12.54 -10.57
C ILE A 137 10.14 -13.02 -9.14
N GLY A 138 9.76 -12.10 -8.26
CA GLY A 138 9.42 -12.37 -6.87
C GLY A 138 8.20 -13.27 -6.73
N GLU A 139 7.14 -13.02 -7.50
CA GLU A 139 5.95 -13.88 -7.56
C GLU A 139 6.34 -15.32 -7.91
N ILE A 140 7.04 -15.54 -9.02
CA ILE A 140 7.45 -16.90 -9.44
C ILE A 140 8.40 -17.54 -8.43
N ALA A 141 9.31 -16.77 -7.83
CA ALA A 141 10.23 -17.29 -6.83
C ALA A 141 9.50 -17.76 -5.56
N PHE A 142 8.54 -16.98 -5.07
CA PHE A 142 7.76 -17.32 -3.89
C PHE A 142 6.83 -18.51 -4.16
N GLU A 143 6.21 -18.56 -5.34
CA GLU A 143 5.39 -19.70 -5.76
C GLU A 143 6.19 -20.99 -5.79
N ARG A 144 7.35 -21.01 -6.47
CA ARG A 144 8.23 -22.18 -6.54
C ARG A 144 8.74 -22.60 -5.17
N TRP A 145 8.95 -21.65 -4.26
CA TRP A 145 9.35 -21.94 -2.88
C TRP A 145 8.24 -22.68 -2.12
N LEU A 146 6.97 -22.24 -2.24
CA LEU A 146 5.82 -22.94 -1.67
C LEU A 146 5.60 -24.32 -2.33
N GLU A 147 5.70 -24.41 -3.66
CA GLU A 147 5.57 -25.66 -4.40
C GLU A 147 6.62 -26.71 -4.00
N SER A 148 7.82 -26.28 -3.58
CA SER A 148 8.85 -27.19 -3.08
C SER A 148 8.55 -27.81 -1.71
N ARG A 149 7.53 -27.28 -1.01
CA ARG A 149 7.15 -27.67 0.37
C ARG A 149 5.84 -28.45 0.39
N TRP A 150 4.91 -28.08 -0.47
CA TRP A 150 3.57 -28.63 -0.46
C TRP A 150 3.43 -29.82 -1.40
N ASN A 151 2.52 -30.73 -1.05
CA ASN A 151 2.16 -31.80 -1.97
C ASN A 151 1.43 -31.23 -3.20
N PRO A 152 1.78 -31.66 -4.42
CA PRO A 152 1.20 -31.10 -5.63
C PRO A 152 -0.23 -31.63 -5.84
N ASP A 153 -1.21 -30.77 -5.64
CA ASP A 153 -2.62 -31.01 -5.94
C ASP A 153 -3.27 -29.73 -6.51
N ILE A 154 -4.53 -29.81 -6.95
CA ILE A 154 -5.22 -28.68 -7.59
C ILE A 154 -5.45 -27.54 -6.60
N GLN A 155 -5.77 -27.85 -5.34
CA GLN A 155 -6.06 -26.85 -4.31
C GLN A 155 -4.76 -26.17 -3.87
N SER A 156 -3.70 -26.94 -3.63
CA SER A 156 -2.39 -26.39 -3.27
C SER A 156 -1.85 -25.46 -4.35
N LYS A 157 -1.96 -25.81 -5.64
CA LYS A 157 -1.62 -24.91 -6.76
C LYS A 157 -2.39 -23.59 -6.71
N ARG A 158 -3.68 -23.62 -6.36
CA ARG A 158 -4.48 -22.41 -6.24
C ARG A 158 -4.00 -21.53 -5.09
N SER A 159 -3.75 -22.11 -3.91
CA SER A 159 -3.22 -21.38 -2.74
C SER A 159 -1.86 -20.76 -3.05
N VAL A 160 -0.98 -21.49 -3.74
CA VAL A 160 0.34 -21.00 -4.21
C VAL A 160 0.16 -19.74 -5.05
N LYS A 161 -0.69 -19.79 -6.09
CA LYS A 161 -0.92 -18.63 -6.96
C LYS A 161 -1.56 -17.45 -6.21
N GLN A 162 -2.47 -17.71 -5.28
CA GLN A 162 -3.09 -16.64 -4.49
C GLN A 162 -2.06 -15.90 -3.62
N LEU A 163 -1.18 -16.63 -2.93
CA LEU A 163 -0.13 -16.02 -2.10
C LEU A 163 0.96 -15.37 -2.96
N GLY A 164 1.40 -16.02 -4.04
CA GLY A 164 2.35 -15.48 -5.01
C GLY A 164 1.89 -14.17 -5.64
N SER A 165 0.62 -14.09 -6.03
CA SER A 165 0.07 -12.88 -6.67
C SER A 165 0.16 -11.62 -5.81
N ILE A 166 0.20 -11.76 -4.47
CA ILE A 166 0.39 -10.64 -3.54
C ILE A 166 1.81 -10.08 -3.68
N ILE A 167 2.80 -10.96 -3.78
CA ILE A 167 4.19 -10.60 -4.09
C ILE A 167 4.24 -9.90 -5.45
N GLY A 168 3.58 -10.43 -6.47
CA GLY A 168 3.52 -9.79 -7.79
C GLY A 168 2.89 -8.39 -7.80
N ALA A 169 1.93 -8.17 -6.89
CA ALA A 169 1.09 -6.98 -6.82
C ALA A 169 1.66 -5.82 -5.98
N HIS A 170 2.83 -5.96 -5.34
CA HIS A 170 3.32 -4.94 -4.39
C HIS A 170 3.65 -3.56 -5.01
N HIS A 171 3.70 -3.44 -6.35
CA HIS A 171 3.74 -2.14 -7.06
C HIS A 171 2.35 -1.59 -7.46
N GLY A 172 1.29 -2.13 -6.85
CA GLY A 172 -0.10 -1.66 -7.01
C GLY A 172 -0.90 -2.35 -8.12
N ARG A 173 -0.35 -3.38 -8.79
CA ARG A 173 -1.06 -4.16 -9.81
C ARG A 173 -0.61 -5.63 -9.83
N PRO A 174 -1.55 -6.59 -9.72
CA PRO A 174 -1.24 -7.99 -9.96
C PRO A 174 -0.68 -8.23 -11.36
N VAL A 175 0.13 -9.26 -11.50
CA VAL A 175 0.72 -9.66 -12.78
C VAL A 175 -0.36 -10.26 -13.67
N SER A 176 -0.37 -9.89 -14.95
CA SER A 176 -1.32 -10.47 -15.90
C SER A 176 -1.00 -11.94 -16.14
N GLN A 177 -2.01 -12.76 -16.40
CA GLN A 177 -1.81 -14.19 -16.66
C GLN A 177 -0.87 -14.47 -17.86
N GLN A 178 -0.81 -13.57 -18.84
CA GLN A 178 0.14 -13.69 -19.95
C GLN A 178 1.59 -13.49 -19.48
N ARG A 179 1.83 -12.47 -18.64
CA ARG A 179 3.16 -12.17 -18.09
C ARG A 179 3.62 -13.23 -17.10
N HIS A 180 2.70 -13.69 -16.25
CA HIS A 180 2.95 -14.78 -15.32
C HIS A 180 3.42 -16.05 -16.06
N ARG A 181 2.68 -16.50 -17.09
CA ARG A 181 3.10 -17.63 -17.95
C ARG A 181 4.45 -17.42 -18.64
N TYR A 182 4.76 -16.18 -19.05
CA TYR A 182 6.08 -15.86 -19.62
C TYR A 182 7.19 -16.07 -18.59
N MET A 183 6.99 -15.61 -17.35
CA MET A 183 7.97 -15.73 -16.27
C MET A 183 8.12 -17.17 -15.73
N GLU A 184 7.08 -17.99 -15.84
CA GLU A 184 7.13 -19.41 -15.48
C GLU A 184 7.95 -20.26 -16.45
N ASN A 185 8.21 -19.75 -17.67
CA ASN A 185 8.85 -20.49 -18.74
C ASN A 185 10.19 -21.12 -18.27
N PRO A 186 10.38 -22.46 -18.37
CA PRO A 186 11.63 -23.11 -17.98
C PRO A 186 12.83 -22.64 -18.80
N ASN A 187 12.60 -22.08 -19.99
CA ASN A 187 13.63 -21.52 -20.88
C ASN A 187 13.76 -19.99 -20.73
N LEU A 188 13.29 -19.40 -19.63
CA LEU A 188 13.49 -17.98 -19.36
C LEU A 188 15.01 -17.69 -19.31
N PRO A 189 15.51 -16.63 -19.98
CA PRO A 189 16.94 -16.31 -19.97
C PRO A 189 17.49 -16.15 -18.55
N GLY A 190 18.70 -16.66 -18.31
CA GLY A 190 19.35 -16.60 -16.99
C GLY A 190 19.62 -15.16 -16.56
N GLU A 191 19.82 -14.23 -17.49
CA GLU A 191 19.95 -12.79 -17.27
C GLU A 191 18.70 -12.18 -16.61
N VAL A 192 17.54 -12.84 -16.74
CA VAL A 192 16.30 -12.40 -16.11
C VAL A 192 16.26 -12.82 -14.64
N SER A 193 16.18 -14.12 -14.38
CA SER A 193 15.90 -14.66 -13.03
C SER A 193 17.08 -15.40 -12.39
N GLY A 194 18.16 -15.62 -13.14
CA GLY A 194 19.26 -16.50 -12.75
C GLY A 194 18.88 -17.99 -12.82
N ASP A 195 19.91 -18.83 -12.72
CA ASP A 195 19.81 -20.30 -12.74
C ASP A 195 19.53 -20.89 -11.34
N ASP A 196 19.94 -22.15 -11.12
CA ASP A 196 19.84 -22.85 -9.84
C ASP A 196 20.61 -22.19 -8.70
N SER A 197 21.75 -21.53 -8.97
CA SER A 197 22.50 -20.86 -7.91
C SER A 197 21.73 -19.70 -7.33
N TRP A 198 21.08 -18.92 -8.19
CA TRP A 198 20.22 -17.81 -7.81
C TRP A 198 18.95 -18.27 -7.10
N ARG A 199 18.37 -19.38 -7.57
CA ARG A 199 17.24 -20.04 -6.88
C ARG A 199 17.60 -20.48 -5.47
N ARG A 200 18.81 -20.99 -5.26
CA ARG A 200 19.30 -21.38 -3.93
C ARG A 200 19.42 -20.19 -2.98
N ILE A 201 20.00 -19.06 -3.41
CA ILE A 201 20.09 -17.86 -2.56
C ILE A 201 18.71 -17.30 -2.22
N ARG A 202 17.76 -17.27 -3.17
CA ARG A 202 16.38 -16.87 -2.86
C ARG A 202 15.72 -17.78 -1.83
N ARG A 203 15.89 -19.10 -1.95
CA ARG A 203 15.37 -20.06 -0.97
C ARG A 203 15.99 -19.86 0.40
N GLU A 204 17.30 -19.63 0.48
CA GLU A 204 18.01 -19.34 1.73
C GLU A 204 17.44 -18.10 2.43
N LEU A 205 17.25 -16.99 1.69
CA LEU A 205 16.63 -15.76 2.21
C LEU A 205 15.19 -16.00 2.71
N LEU A 206 14.39 -16.76 1.96
CA LEU A 206 13.01 -17.09 2.35
C LEU A 206 12.96 -18.03 3.56
N GLU A 207 13.88 -18.99 3.66
CA GLU A 207 13.99 -19.91 4.80
C GLU A 207 14.43 -19.19 6.08
N TRP A 208 15.44 -18.32 5.96
CA TRP A 208 15.85 -17.44 7.04
C TRP A 208 14.69 -16.57 7.53
N TRP A 209 13.95 -15.94 6.62
CA TRP A 209 12.82 -15.07 6.97
C TRP A 209 11.62 -15.84 7.56
N MET A 210 11.33 -17.03 7.03
CA MET A 210 10.33 -17.92 7.60
C MET A 210 10.69 -18.32 9.04
N ASN A 211 11.98 -18.59 9.31
CA ASN A 211 12.47 -18.86 10.65
C ASN A 211 12.38 -17.65 11.57
N TRP A 212 12.75 -16.47 11.08
CA TRP A 212 12.62 -15.21 11.83
C TRP A 212 11.18 -14.96 12.28
N THR A 213 10.21 -15.20 11.40
CA THR A 213 8.78 -14.96 11.66
C THR A 213 8.08 -16.09 12.41
N GLY A 214 8.74 -17.23 12.61
CA GLY A 214 8.15 -18.45 13.17
C GLY A 214 6.94 -18.94 12.36
N SER A 215 6.96 -18.76 11.05
CA SER A 215 5.79 -18.99 10.18
C SER A 215 5.71 -20.38 9.56
N GLN A 216 6.61 -21.31 9.91
CA GLN A 216 6.67 -22.66 9.35
C GLN A 216 5.33 -23.40 9.44
N GLU A 217 4.79 -23.50 10.65
CA GLU A 217 3.56 -24.26 10.89
C GLU A 217 2.37 -23.67 10.12
N ILE A 218 2.24 -22.33 10.11
CA ILE A 218 1.13 -21.69 9.40
C ILE A 218 1.29 -21.79 7.87
N VAL A 219 2.52 -21.79 7.34
CA VAL A 219 2.78 -22.02 5.91
C VAL A 219 2.32 -23.42 5.51
N ASP A 220 2.65 -24.46 6.28
CA ASP A 220 2.22 -25.82 5.98
C ASP A 220 0.70 -25.96 6.05
N GLN A 221 0.09 -25.33 7.05
CA GLN A 221 -1.36 -25.26 7.23
C GLN A 221 -2.10 -24.50 6.12
N CYS A 222 -1.41 -23.64 5.36
CA CYS A 222 -1.99 -22.91 4.24
C CYS A 222 -2.21 -23.77 2.98
N GLN A 223 -1.63 -24.98 2.93
CA GLN A 223 -1.79 -25.87 1.79
C GLN A 223 -3.27 -26.20 1.56
N GLY A 224 -3.79 -25.82 0.39
CA GLY A 224 -5.17 -26.10 -0.02
C GLY A 224 -6.21 -25.10 0.49
N LEU A 225 -5.82 -24.10 1.28
CA LEU A 225 -6.72 -23.04 1.70
C LEU A 225 -7.09 -22.10 0.54
N ILE A 226 -8.32 -21.58 0.57
CA ILE A 226 -8.77 -20.57 -0.38
C ILE A 226 -8.77 -19.22 0.31
N PHE A 227 -7.94 -18.31 -0.17
CA PHE A 227 -7.90 -16.93 0.33
C PHE A 227 -8.93 -16.07 -0.42
N PRO A 228 -9.92 -15.45 0.25
CA PRO A 228 -10.85 -14.54 -0.40
C PRO A 228 -10.13 -13.35 -1.05
N THR A 229 -10.68 -12.79 -2.13
CA THR A 229 -10.10 -11.60 -2.79
C THR A 229 -9.98 -10.41 -1.84
N THR A 230 -10.90 -10.28 -0.88
CA THR A 230 -10.85 -9.25 0.18
C THR A 230 -9.63 -9.42 1.08
N TRP A 231 -9.28 -10.66 1.43
CA TRP A 231 -8.07 -10.99 2.17
C TRP A 231 -6.82 -10.66 1.37
N GLN A 232 -6.74 -11.13 0.12
CA GLN A 232 -5.60 -10.88 -0.76
C GLN A 232 -5.37 -9.37 -0.97
N SER A 233 -6.45 -8.61 -1.19
CA SER A 233 -6.38 -7.15 -1.35
C SER A 233 -5.92 -6.43 -0.09
N LEU A 234 -6.36 -6.90 1.09
CA LEU A 234 -5.94 -6.34 2.37
C LEU A 234 -4.45 -6.60 2.63
N VAL A 235 -3.97 -7.82 2.41
CA VAL A 235 -2.54 -8.17 2.57
C VAL A 235 -1.68 -7.42 1.55
N ALA A 236 -2.11 -7.29 0.30
CA ALA A 236 -1.42 -6.48 -0.70
C ALA A 236 -1.34 -5.00 -0.26
N GLY A 237 -2.43 -4.45 0.29
CA GLY A 237 -2.44 -3.09 0.83
C GLY A 237 -1.49 -2.89 2.03
N ILE A 238 -1.42 -3.88 2.93
CA ILE A 238 -0.45 -3.90 4.04
C ILE A 238 0.98 -3.96 3.50
N THR A 239 1.23 -4.82 2.50
CA THR A 239 2.54 -4.98 1.86
C THR A 239 3.04 -3.67 1.25
N VAL A 240 2.18 -2.97 0.49
CA VAL A 240 2.51 -1.66 -0.10
C VAL A 240 2.83 -0.64 0.98
N MET A 241 2.00 -0.56 2.04
CA MET A 241 2.21 0.40 3.12
C MET A 241 3.51 0.12 3.88
N ALA A 242 3.81 -1.14 4.16
CA ALA A 242 5.02 -1.56 4.84
C ALA A 242 6.27 -1.26 4.00
N ASP A 243 6.28 -1.60 2.71
CA ASP A 243 7.41 -1.28 1.82
C ASP A 243 7.63 0.25 1.70
N TRP A 244 6.56 1.06 1.64
CA TRP A 244 6.70 2.52 1.60
C TRP A 244 7.33 3.10 2.88
N ILE A 245 6.96 2.57 4.04
CA ILE A 245 7.52 2.98 5.33
C ILE A 245 9.00 2.52 5.42
N ALA A 246 9.27 1.24 5.14
CA ALA A 246 10.62 0.66 5.16
C ALA A 246 11.56 1.28 4.11
N SER A 247 11.02 1.81 3.01
CA SER A 247 11.78 2.48 1.95
C SER A 247 12.19 3.91 2.30
N ASN A 248 11.64 4.50 3.36
CA ASN A 248 11.97 5.87 3.74
C ASN A 248 13.32 5.92 4.45
N GLN A 249 14.35 6.45 3.78
CA GLN A 249 15.72 6.52 4.30
C GLN A 249 15.87 7.39 5.55
N GLU A 250 14.93 8.30 5.83
CA GLU A 250 14.92 9.04 7.10
C GLU A 250 14.46 8.16 8.28
N LEU A 251 13.60 7.17 8.02
CA LEU A 251 13.08 6.25 9.02
C LEU A 251 13.99 5.02 9.16
N PHE A 252 14.44 4.50 8.03
CA PHE A 252 15.32 3.34 7.89
C PHE A 252 16.61 3.75 7.16
N PRO A 253 17.59 4.32 7.89
CA PRO A 253 18.86 4.72 7.29
C PRO A 253 19.58 3.55 6.64
N LEU A 254 20.22 3.85 5.51
CA LEU A 254 21.13 2.94 4.80
C LEU A 254 22.40 2.68 5.61
N VAL A 255 23.14 1.62 5.25
CA VAL A 255 24.46 1.32 5.83
C VAL A 255 25.57 1.92 4.98
N ASP A 256 26.70 2.23 5.64
CA ASP A 256 27.89 2.73 4.95
C ASP A 256 28.42 1.70 3.95
N TRP A 257 29.02 2.17 2.86
CA TRP A 257 29.63 1.31 1.86
C TRP A 257 30.58 0.30 2.45
N ASN A 258 31.37 0.63 3.48
CA ASN A 258 32.37 -0.29 4.03
C ASN A 258 31.79 -1.32 5.00
N GLU A 259 30.52 -1.19 5.40
CA GLU A 259 29.82 -2.18 6.23
C GLU A 259 29.31 -3.33 5.33
N LEU A 260 30.18 -4.28 4.99
CA LEU A 260 29.90 -5.42 4.10
C LEU A 260 28.77 -6.32 4.62
N TYR A 261 28.76 -6.62 5.91
CA TYR A 261 27.80 -7.52 6.53
C TYR A 261 27.25 -6.86 7.80
N PRO A 262 26.19 -6.04 7.72
CA PRO A 262 25.63 -5.36 8.88
C PRO A 262 24.84 -6.33 9.77
N LYS A 263 25.50 -7.36 10.32
CA LYS A 263 24.90 -8.43 11.14
C LYS A 263 24.16 -7.88 12.35
N ARG A 264 24.57 -6.71 12.88
CA ARG A 264 23.86 -5.99 13.94
C ARG A 264 22.40 -5.67 13.55
N LEU A 265 22.14 -5.41 12.27
CA LEU A 265 20.80 -5.14 11.73
C LEU A 265 20.01 -6.42 11.48
N LEU A 266 20.62 -7.60 11.66
CA LEU A 266 19.97 -8.90 11.51
C LEU A 266 19.98 -9.65 12.86
N SER A 267 20.16 -8.92 13.96
CA SER A 267 19.85 -9.39 15.31
C SER A 267 18.40 -9.04 15.64
N PRO A 268 17.56 -9.99 16.10
CA PRO A 268 16.15 -9.71 16.40
C PRO A 268 15.92 -8.52 17.33
N ASP A 269 16.71 -8.41 18.41
CA ASP A 269 16.55 -7.33 19.39
C ASP A 269 16.90 -5.96 18.80
N HIS A 270 18.06 -5.84 18.16
CA HIS A 270 18.46 -4.58 17.52
C HIS A 270 17.54 -4.19 16.36
N HIS A 271 17.04 -5.17 15.60
CA HIS A 271 16.14 -4.89 14.49
C HIS A 271 14.76 -4.42 14.98
N ARG A 272 14.27 -5.00 16.09
CA ARG A 272 13.06 -4.53 16.76
C ARG A 272 13.21 -3.09 17.23
N ASP A 273 14.34 -2.72 17.84
CA ASP A 273 14.61 -1.35 18.27
C ASP A 273 14.66 -0.37 17.09
N ARG A 274 15.32 -0.76 15.99
CA ARG A 274 15.34 0.02 14.73
C ARG A 274 13.93 0.27 14.20
N THR A 275 13.10 -0.77 14.14
CA THR A 275 11.73 -0.68 13.63
C THR A 275 10.85 0.19 14.54
N LYS A 276 10.98 0.04 15.86
CA LYS A 276 10.26 0.86 16.84
C LYS A 276 10.64 2.34 16.72
N ALA A 277 11.92 2.66 16.63
CA ALA A 277 12.39 4.03 16.44
C ALA A 277 11.88 4.64 15.12
N ALA A 278 11.87 3.86 14.04
CA ALA A 278 11.29 4.29 12.77
C ALA A 278 9.79 4.59 12.87
N TRP A 279 9.03 3.75 13.58
CA TRP A 279 7.60 3.95 13.80
C TRP A 279 7.28 5.14 14.69
N GLU A 280 8.04 5.32 15.76
CA GLU A 280 7.97 6.51 16.62
C GLU A 280 8.24 7.77 15.78
N LYS A 281 9.33 7.79 14.99
CA LYS A 281 9.67 8.94 14.13
C LYS A 281 8.62 9.23 13.06
N LEU A 282 7.99 8.19 12.50
CA LEU A 282 6.92 8.30 11.51
C LEU A 282 5.71 9.06 12.07
N HIS A 283 5.45 8.95 13.38
CA HIS A 283 4.36 9.65 14.07
C HIS A 283 3.00 9.55 13.36
N LEU A 284 2.62 8.34 12.90
CA LEU A 284 1.28 8.13 12.37
C LEU A 284 0.24 8.41 13.47
N PRO A 285 -0.82 9.18 13.17
CA PRO A 285 -1.91 9.32 14.11
C PRO A 285 -2.56 7.95 14.34
N PRO A 286 -3.04 7.68 15.57
CA PRO A 286 -3.70 6.41 15.84
C PRO A 286 -4.96 6.25 14.98
N SER A 287 -5.33 5.00 14.74
CA SER A 287 -6.61 4.67 14.11
C SER A 287 -7.77 5.17 14.95
N TRP A 288 -8.83 5.66 14.31
CA TRP A 288 -9.99 6.21 15.02
C TRP A 288 -10.66 5.09 15.80
N GLN A 289 -10.82 5.30 17.11
CA GLN A 289 -11.54 4.39 17.99
C GLN A 289 -12.96 4.93 18.19
N PRO A 290 -13.96 4.44 17.46
CA PRO A 290 -15.32 4.92 17.62
C PRO A 290 -15.84 4.65 19.04
N GLU A 291 -16.47 5.65 19.62
CA GLU A 291 -17.14 5.60 20.92
C GLU A 291 -18.62 5.90 20.72
N ILE A 292 -19.49 5.13 21.38
CA ILE A 292 -20.92 5.47 21.46
C ILE A 292 -21.05 6.42 22.64
N LEU A 293 -21.19 7.71 22.35
CA LEU A 293 -21.17 8.78 23.34
C LEU A 293 -22.53 8.92 24.06
N SER A 294 -23.62 8.63 23.36
CA SER A 294 -24.95 8.45 23.92
C SER A 294 -25.80 7.56 23.00
N GLN A 295 -26.80 6.89 23.56
CA GLN A 295 -27.86 6.19 22.81
C GLN A 295 -29.06 7.12 22.56
N ASP A 296 -29.13 8.24 23.29
CA ASP A 296 -30.13 9.27 23.03
C ASP A 296 -29.74 10.08 21.78
N PRO A 297 -30.61 10.17 20.75
CA PRO A 297 -30.29 10.88 19.52
C PRO A 297 -29.97 12.37 19.72
N ASP A 298 -30.62 13.04 20.68
CA ASP A 298 -30.39 14.47 20.96
C ASP A 298 -28.99 14.65 21.57
N GLU A 299 -28.67 13.92 22.63
CA GLU A 299 -27.35 13.96 23.27
C GLU A 299 -26.23 13.56 22.30
N LEU A 300 -26.46 12.56 21.45
CA LEU A 300 -25.48 12.12 20.46
C LEU A 300 -25.23 13.21 19.40
N LEU A 301 -26.28 13.89 18.94
CA LEU A 301 -26.18 15.01 18.00
C LEU A 301 -25.42 16.17 18.65
N GLN A 302 -25.85 16.59 19.84
CA GLN A 302 -25.24 17.68 20.59
C GLN A 302 -23.75 17.42 20.83
N THR A 303 -23.40 16.20 21.24
CA THR A 303 -22.02 15.83 21.52
C THR A 303 -21.17 15.75 20.27
N LEU A 304 -21.64 15.06 19.21
CA LEU A 304 -20.82 14.86 18.01
C LEU A 304 -20.56 16.17 17.25
N PHE A 305 -21.49 17.12 17.30
CA PHE A 305 -21.41 18.37 16.54
C PHE A 305 -21.23 19.61 17.43
N ALA A 306 -20.92 19.43 18.72
CA ALA A 306 -20.72 20.51 19.69
C ALA A 306 -21.85 21.56 19.68
N LEU A 307 -23.10 21.09 19.60
CA LEU A 307 -24.28 21.95 19.60
C LEU A 307 -24.76 22.25 21.03
N ASP A 308 -25.51 23.33 21.16
CA ASP A 308 -26.14 23.74 22.41
C ASP A 308 -27.21 22.74 22.88
N ALA A 309 -27.53 22.77 24.18
CA ALA A 309 -28.44 21.82 24.81
C ALA A 309 -29.91 21.91 24.35
N ASP A 310 -30.28 22.99 23.66
CA ASP A 310 -31.60 23.19 23.03
C ASP A 310 -31.67 22.62 21.60
N ALA A 311 -30.56 22.08 21.06
CA ALA A 311 -30.56 21.41 19.77
C ALA A 311 -31.17 20.01 19.89
N HIS A 312 -32.24 19.76 19.13
CA HIS A 312 -32.93 18.47 19.09
C HIS A 312 -32.70 17.75 17.76
N ALA A 313 -32.57 16.42 17.83
CA ALA A 313 -32.47 15.56 16.67
C ALA A 313 -33.77 15.59 15.86
N ARG A 314 -33.61 15.74 14.55
CA ARG A 314 -34.71 15.71 13.59
C ARG A 314 -35.20 14.28 13.39
N PRO A 315 -36.44 14.07 12.91
CA PRO A 315 -37.00 12.72 12.70
C PRO A 315 -36.09 11.77 11.89
N ALA A 316 -35.46 12.27 10.82
CA ALA A 316 -34.53 11.46 10.01
C ALA A 316 -33.23 11.08 10.76
N GLN A 317 -32.77 11.92 11.70
CA GLN A 317 -31.59 11.65 12.53
C GLN A 317 -31.92 10.61 13.60
N VAL A 318 -33.08 10.74 14.27
CA VAL A 318 -33.60 9.74 15.23
C VAL A 318 -33.75 8.38 14.55
N ALA A 319 -34.43 8.34 13.40
CA ALA A 319 -34.62 7.10 12.64
C ALA A 319 -33.29 6.46 12.19
N ALA A 320 -32.30 7.28 11.81
CA ALA A 320 -30.99 6.77 11.42
C ALA A 320 -30.20 6.17 12.59
N VAL A 321 -30.26 6.77 13.78
CA VAL A 321 -29.65 6.22 15.01
C VAL A 321 -30.29 4.88 15.35
N GLU A 322 -31.62 4.82 15.44
CA GLU A 322 -32.33 3.59 15.77
C GLU A 322 -32.06 2.47 14.75
N ALA A 323 -32.05 2.80 13.46
CA ALA A 323 -31.73 1.85 12.41
C ALA A 323 -30.28 1.37 12.54
N ALA A 324 -29.33 2.26 12.83
CA ALA A 324 -27.91 1.92 12.99
C ALA A 324 -27.67 1.00 14.19
N GLU A 325 -28.45 1.12 15.27
CA GLU A 325 -28.37 0.26 16.45
C GLU A 325 -28.93 -1.15 16.19
N LYS A 326 -30.04 -1.23 15.47
CA LYS A 326 -30.77 -2.50 15.23
C LYS A 326 -30.25 -3.27 14.01
N MET A 327 -29.50 -2.63 13.11
CA MET A 327 -29.04 -3.23 11.85
C MET A 327 -28.19 -4.49 12.08
N THR A 328 -28.42 -5.53 11.28
CA THR A 328 -27.52 -6.70 11.20
C THR A 328 -26.28 -6.35 10.37
N LEU A 329 -25.09 -6.78 10.79
CA LEU A 329 -23.82 -6.42 10.15
C LEU A 329 -23.17 -7.60 9.41
N PRO A 330 -22.52 -7.37 8.25
CA PRO A 330 -22.41 -6.09 7.52
C PRO A 330 -23.73 -5.68 6.84
N GLY A 331 -24.00 -4.37 6.75
CA GLY A 331 -25.27 -3.84 6.21
C GLY A 331 -25.13 -2.52 5.46
N MET A 332 -26.20 -2.12 4.76
CA MET A 332 -26.32 -0.87 4.01
C MET A 332 -27.55 -0.10 4.50
N MET A 333 -27.39 1.21 4.72
CA MET A 333 -28.47 2.14 5.09
C MET A 333 -28.66 3.18 3.98
N ILE A 334 -29.92 3.44 3.62
CA ILE A 334 -30.31 4.50 2.68
C ILE A 334 -31.18 5.48 3.46
N ILE A 335 -30.79 6.76 3.48
CA ILE A 335 -31.51 7.84 4.16
C ILE A 335 -32.10 8.77 3.10
N GLU A 336 -33.41 8.69 2.89
CA GLU A 336 -34.16 9.53 1.95
C GLU A 336 -34.88 10.63 2.70
N GLU A 337 -34.54 11.89 2.42
CA GLU A 337 -35.15 13.05 3.08
C GLU A 337 -34.94 14.32 2.24
N VAL A 338 -35.74 15.36 2.47
CA VAL A 338 -35.61 16.66 1.79
C VAL A 338 -34.27 17.36 2.08
N MET A 339 -33.87 18.30 1.22
CA MET A 339 -32.67 19.12 1.44
C MET A 339 -32.83 19.97 2.71
N GLY A 340 -31.74 20.16 3.47
CA GLY A 340 -31.75 20.96 4.71
C GLY A 340 -32.26 20.22 5.96
N ALA A 341 -32.77 18.99 5.84
CA ALA A 341 -33.28 18.22 6.97
C ALA A 341 -32.21 17.53 7.85
N GLY A 342 -30.91 17.81 7.63
CA GLY A 342 -29.84 17.24 8.45
C GLY A 342 -29.41 15.80 8.10
N LYS A 343 -29.52 15.40 6.81
CA LYS A 343 -29.07 14.07 6.35
C LYS A 343 -27.59 13.78 6.63
N THR A 344 -26.75 14.80 6.61
CA THR A 344 -25.32 14.66 6.88
C THR A 344 -25.08 14.22 8.32
N GLU A 345 -25.70 14.89 9.28
CA GLU A 345 -25.65 14.55 10.70
C GLU A 345 -26.19 13.14 10.92
N ALA A 346 -27.34 12.82 10.32
CA ALA A 346 -27.94 11.48 10.41
C ALA A 346 -26.95 10.40 9.93
N ALA A 347 -26.28 10.62 8.80
CA ALA A 347 -25.29 9.69 8.25
C ALA A 347 -24.04 9.55 9.13
N LEU A 348 -23.54 10.65 9.70
CA LEU A 348 -22.34 10.64 10.56
C LEU A 348 -22.61 10.04 11.94
N MET A 349 -23.77 10.30 12.53
CA MET A 349 -24.24 9.64 13.76
C MET A 349 -24.36 8.13 13.54
N ALA A 350 -25.04 7.72 12.46
CA ALA A 350 -25.14 6.32 12.07
C ALA A 350 -23.76 5.70 11.80
N ALA A 351 -22.84 6.42 11.14
CA ALA A 351 -21.49 5.94 10.87
C ALA A 351 -20.70 5.70 12.16
N THR A 352 -20.81 6.55 13.18
CA THR A 352 -20.17 6.35 14.50
C THR A 352 -20.66 5.05 15.15
N ILE A 353 -21.98 4.83 15.18
CA ILE A 353 -22.60 3.63 15.76
C ILE A 353 -22.18 2.38 14.99
N LEU A 354 -22.30 2.41 13.66
CA LEU A 354 -21.96 1.28 12.80
C LEU A 354 -20.48 0.97 12.87
N ALA A 355 -19.60 1.97 12.92
CA ALA A 355 -18.17 1.75 13.03
C ALA A 355 -17.79 1.04 14.33
N LYS A 356 -18.40 1.44 15.45
CA LYS A 356 -18.22 0.75 16.75
C LYS A 356 -18.70 -0.69 16.70
N ARG A 357 -19.93 -0.91 16.22
CA ARG A 357 -20.55 -2.25 16.17
C ARG A 357 -19.82 -3.19 15.18
N ALA A 358 -19.34 -2.65 14.06
CA ALA A 358 -18.62 -3.42 13.05
C ALA A 358 -17.13 -3.63 13.38
N GLY A 359 -16.60 -2.90 14.37
CA GLY A 359 -15.18 -2.92 14.71
C GLY A 359 -14.30 -2.30 13.62
N THR A 360 -14.77 -1.25 12.96
CA THR A 360 -14.02 -0.51 11.93
C THR A 360 -13.51 0.82 12.47
N SER A 361 -12.42 1.35 11.90
CA SER A 361 -11.68 2.48 12.47
C SER A 361 -11.48 3.65 11.50
N GLY A 362 -12.37 3.80 10.51
CA GLY A 362 -12.30 4.88 9.52
C GLY A 362 -13.63 5.14 8.84
N VAL A 363 -13.78 6.35 8.27
CA VAL A 363 -14.96 6.79 7.51
C VAL A 363 -14.51 7.43 6.19
N LEU A 364 -15.16 7.04 5.10
CA LEU A 364 -15.02 7.67 3.80
C LEU A 364 -16.31 8.47 3.52
N VAL A 365 -16.19 9.80 3.49
CA VAL A 365 -17.30 10.68 3.07
C VAL A 365 -17.13 10.99 1.58
N ALA A 366 -17.99 10.40 0.76
CA ALA A 366 -17.99 10.58 -0.69
C ALA A 366 -18.89 11.75 -1.10
N LEU A 367 -18.33 12.77 -1.76
CA LEU A 367 -19.06 13.98 -2.15
C LEU A 367 -19.15 14.13 -3.68
N PRO A 368 -20.29 14.60 -4.21
CA PRO A 368 -20.52 14.65 -5.66
C PRO A 368 -19.68 15.71 -6.39
N THR A 369 -19.37 16.88 -5.78
CA THR A 369 -18.60 17.96 -6.44
C THR A 369 -17.72 18.77 -5.49
N LYS A 370 -16.72 19.48 -6.04
CA LYS A 370 -15.78 20.34 -5.30
C LYS A 370 -16.46 21.46 -4.48
N ALA A 371 -17.52 22.10 -5.00
CA ALA A 371 -18.18 23.21 -4.30
C ALA A 371 -18.95 22.78 -3.04
N THR A 372 -19.41 21.52 -2.99
CA THR A 372 -19.99 20.92 -1.78
C THR A 372 -18.90 20.41 -0.82
N THR A 373 -17.64 20.37 -1.26
CA THR A 373 -16.53 19.82 -0.49
C THR A 373 -16.13 20.75 0.65
N ASP A 374 -15.98 22.06 0.42
CA ASP A 374 -15.47 22.97 1.46
C ASP A 374 -16.45 23.15 2.63
N ALA A 375 -17.75 23.32 2.35
CA ALA A 375 -18.78 23.44 3.38
C ALA A 375 -19.02 22.13 4.15
N MET A 376 -18.95 20.99 3.46
CA MET A 376 -19.05 19.66 4.11
C MET A 376 -17.78 19.30 4.88
N PHE A 377 -16.61 19.74 4.40
CA PHE A 377 -15.34 19.47 5.04
C PHE A 377 -15.31 20.04 6.46
N SER A 378 -15.75 21.28 6.66
CA SER A 378 -15.85 21.88 7.99
C SER A 378 -16.72 21.06 8.95
N ARG A 379 -17.87 20.55 8.49
CA ARG A 379 -18.77 19.73 9.30
C ARG A 379 -18.18 18.36 9.64
N VAL A 380 -17.47 17.74 8.70
CA VAL A 380 -16.77 16.47 8.94
C VAL A 380 -15.57 16.68 9.87
N VAL A 381 -14.87 17.81 9.77
CA VAL A 381 -13.79 18.18 10.69
C VAL A 381 -14.32 18.35 12.11
N GLU A 382 -15.42 19.08 12.27
CA GLU A 382 -16.08 19.28 13.57
C GLU A 382 -16.49 17.94 14.18
N TRP A 383 -17.21 17.10 13.43
CA TRP A 383 -17.54 15.74 13.84
C TRP A 383 -16.30 14.93 14.25
N ALA A 384 -15.23 14.97 13.44
CA ALA A 384 -14.03 14.19 13.69
C ALA A 384 -13.27 14.66 14.95
N GLN A 385 -13.27 15.97 15.24
CA GLN A 385 -12.64 16.54 16.44
C GLN A 385 -13.27 16.02 17.73
N THR A 386 -14.60 15.88 17.75
CA THR A 386 -15.34 15.36 18.92
C THR A 386 -15.36 13.84 18.96
N SER A 387 -15.45 13.19 17.80
CA SER A 387 -15.53 11.73 17.65
C SER A 387 -14.18 11.02 17.83
N ALA A 388 -13.05 11.68 17.58
CA ALA A 388 -11.72 11.07 17.60
C ALA A 388 -10.75 11.80 18.56
N LYS A 389 -11.08 11.77 19.86
CA LYS A 389 -10.33 12.45 20.93
C LYS A 389 -8.85 12.06 21.04
N SER A 390 -8.51 10.83 20.66
CA SER A 390 -7.13 10.31 20.65
C SER A 390 -6.29 10.75 19.45
N GLY A 391 -6.85 11.54 18.54
CA GLY A 391 -6.23 11.95 17.28
C GLY A 391 -6.76 11.18 16.08
N PHE A 392 -6.74 11.83 14.91
CA PHE A 392 -7.20 11.26 13.64
C PHE A 392 -6.43 11.87 12.47
N SER A 393 -6.28 11.10 11.38
CA SER A 393 -5.88 11.62 10.07
C SER A 393 -7.13 11.97 9.27
N LEU A 394 -7.20 13.20 8.77
CA LEU A 394 -8.23 13.63 7.84
C LEU A 394 -7.56 14.16 6.57
N LYS A 395 -7.90 13.55 5.44
CA LYS A 395 -7.35 13.90 4.13
C LYS A 395 -8.47 14.23 3.18
N LEU A 396 -8.44 15.44 2.64
CA LEU A 396 -9.26 15.80 1.50
C LEU A 396 -8.56 15.38 0.20
N GLN A 397 -9.22 14.58 -0.63
CA GLN A 397 -8.72 14.19 -1.95
C GLN A 397 -9.73 14.55 -3.05
N HIS A 398 -9.29 15.36 -4.00
CA HIS A 398 -9.98 15.65 -5.26
C HIS A 398 -8.92 15.88 -6.34
N GLY A 399 -9.31 15.86 -7.63
CA GLY A 399 -8.37 15.91 -8.77
C GLY A 399 -7.43 17.14 -8.87
N ASN A 400 -7.46 18.06 -7.91
CA ASN A 400 -6.67 19.29 -7.81
C ASN A 400 -6.14 19.53 -6.36
N SER A 401 -6.04 18.50 -5.52
CA SER A 401 -5.69 18.63 -4.09
C SER A 401 -4.20 18.96 -3.82
N GLY A 402 -3.47 19.46 -4.81
CA GLY A 402 -2.09 19.95 -4.64
C GLY A 402 -1.99 21.28 -3.88
N ASP A 403 -3.10 22.02 -3.78
CA ASP A 403 -3.12 23.39 -3.24
C ASP A 403 -3.80 23.53 -1.87
N ALA A 404 -4.27 22.44 -1.26
CA ALA A 404 -4.85 22.47 0.08
C ALA A 404 -3.81 21.99 1.09
N GLU A 405 -3.21 22.92 1.83
CA GLU A 405 -2.24 22.63 2.89
C GLU A 405 -2.76 21.56 3.85
N THR A 406 -2.01 20.47 3.99
CA THR A 406 -2.11 19.52 5.09
C THR A 406 -1.61 20.22 6.36
N GLY A 407 -2.51 20.89 7.09
CA GLY A 407 -2.21 21.54 8.36
C GLY A 407 -2.53 20.64 9.55
N SER A 408 -1.52 20.10 10.23
CA SER A 408 -1.65 19.47 11.55
C SER A 408 -1.74 20.47 12.71
N ARG A 409 -2.00 21.75 12.44
CA ARG A 409 -2.28 22.77 13.46
C ARG A 409 -3.35 23.71 12.97
N GLY A 410 -4.39 23.87 13.78
CA GLY A 410 -5.52 24.74 13.51
C GLY A 410 -5.06 26.14 13.12
N ARG A 411 -5.37 26.55 11.89
CA ARG A 411 -5.42 27.96 11.53
C ARG A 411 -6.39 28.17 10.38
N LYS A 412 -7.41 28.99 10.64
CA LYS A 412 -8.39 29.48 9.66
C LYS A 412 -7.64 30.30 8.60
N SER A 413 -7.74 29.93 7.33
CA SER A 413 -7.60 30.90 6.23
C SER A 413 -8.51 30.52 5.07
N SER A 414 -9.38 31.46 4.71
CA SER A 414 -10.31 31.40 3.59
C SER A 414 -9.65 32.02 2.36
N ARG A 415 -9.53 31.28 1.27
CA ARG A 415 -9.31 31.88 -0.06
C ARG A 415 -10.07 31.15 -1.16
N SER A 416 -10.94 31.91 -1.82
CA SER A 416 -11.71 31.51 -2.98
C SER A 416 -10.84 31.40 -4.24
N ALA A 417 -10.95 30.30 -4.99
CA ALA A 417 -10.55 30.25 -6.40
C ALA A 417 -11.50 29.35 -7.20
N SER A 418 -11.84 29.82 -8.40
CA SER A 418 -12.97 29.42 -9.24
C SER A 418 -12.85 28.05 -9.92
N GLN A 419 -13.97 27.67 -10.53
CA GLN A 419 -14.45 26.34 -10.95
C GLN A 419 -13.67 25.64 -12.08
N ARG A 420 -13.53 24.30 -11.96
CA ARG A 420 -14.09 23.29 -12.88
C ARG A 420 -14.03 21.88 -12.25
N GLY A 421 -15.07 21.10 -12.53
CA GLY A 421 -15.46 19.92 -11.75
C GLY A 421 -14.58 18.68 -11.92
N ARG A 422 -14.31 18.04 -10.79
CA ARG A 422 -14.13 16.59 -10.54
C ARG A 422 -14.48 16.38 -9.06
N GLY A 423 -15.18 15.29 -8.72
CA GLY A 423 -15.63 14.98 -7.35
C GLY A 423 -14.50 14.93 -6.32
N GLY A 424 -14.86 14.97 -5.04
CA GLY A 424 -13.94 14.97 -3.91
C GLY A 424 -14.39 14.02 -2.80
N PHE A 425 -13.43 13.49 -2.05
CA PHE A 425 -13.67 12.63 -0.89
C PHE A 425 -12.96 13.19 0.33
N VAL A 426 -13.60 13.13 1.49
CA VAL A 426 -12.94 13.33 2.78
C VAL A 426 -12.67 11.95 3.36
N LEU A 427 -11.41 11.60 3.46
CA LEU A 427 -10.94 10.37 4.07
C LEU A 427 -10.60 10.65 5.53
N ALA A 428 -11.32 10.03 6.45
CA ALA A 428 -10.88 9.91 7.83
C ALA A 428 -10.26 8.51 8.02
N ASN A 429 -8.93 8.46 8.19
CA ASN A 429 -8.18 7.27 8.60
C ASN A 429 -8.29 6.01 7.70
N SER A 430 -8.16 6.15 6.37
CA SER A 430 -8.02 4.98 5.48
C SER A 430 -6.89 5.13 4.47
N HIS A 431 -5.65 4.90 4.92
CA HIS A 431 -4.46 4.96 4.06
C HIS A 431 -4.28 3.68 3.21
N ILE A 432 -4.69 2.51 3.70
CA ILE A 432 -4.50 1.21 3.00
C ILE A 432 -5.23 1.16 1.65
N SER A 433 -6.52 1.50 1.61
CA SER A 433 -7.29 1.53 0.35
C SER A 433 -6.78 2.62 -0.61
N SER A 434 -6.27 3.72 -0.07
CA SER A 434 -5.69 4.80 -0.88
C SER A 434 -4.33 4.42 -1.46
N ALA A 435 -3.50 3.65 -0.77
CA ALA A 435 -2.18 3.22 -1.23
C ALA A 435 -2.30 2.27 -2.43
N PHE A 436 -3.23 1.30 -2.37
CA PHE A 436 -3.51 0.41 -3.49
C PHE A 436 -4.08 1.17 -4.71
N LEU A 437 -5.03 2.08 -4.50
CA LEU A 437 -5.60 2.92 -5.56
C LEU A 437 -4.59 3.94 -6.14
N LEU A 438 -3.68 4.48 -5.32
CA LEU A 438 -2.62 5.40 -5.76
C LEU A 438 -1.50 4.67 -6.50
N GLY A 439 -1.10 3.47 -6.07
CA GLY A 439 -0.20 2.59 -6.82
C GLY A 439 -0.80 2.18 -8.16
N TRP A 440 -2.10 1.87 -8.17
CA TRP A 440 -2.84 1.62 -9.41
C TRP A 440 -2.91 2.85 -10.32
N ALA A 441 -3.12 4.05 -9.79
CA ALA A 441 -3.18 5.29 -10.58
C ALA A 441 -1.81 5.71 -11.15
N ARG A 442 -0.72 5.58 -10.37
CA ARG A 442 0.66 5.90 -10.80
C ARG A 442 1.19 4.95 -11.87
N SER A 443 0.75 3.68 -11.85
CA SER A 443 1.13 2.69 -12.87
C SER A 443 0.29 2.77 -14.16
N SER A 444 -0.78 3.57 -14.21
CA SER A 444 -1.54 3.87 -15.45
C SER A 444 -0.94 5.01 -16.27
N SER A 445 -0.12 5.85 -15.65
CA SER A 445 0.72 6.82 -16.36
C SER A 445 2.02 6.13 -16.76
N SER A 446 2.13 5.68 -18.01
CA SER A 446 3.41 5.27 -18.59
C SER A 446 4.46 6.39 -18.43
N PRO A 447 5.75 6.06 -18.25
CA PRO A 447 6.79 7.07 -18.09
C PRO A 447 7.07 7.71 -19.45
N SER A 448 6.49 8.88 -19.71
CA SER A 448 7.01 9.76 -20.75
C SER A 448 8.32 10.37 -20.25
N ALA A 449 9.37 10.13 -21.03
CA ALA A 449 10.73 10.67 -20.97
C ALA A 449 10.88 11.97 -20.17
N GLY A 450 11.88 11.97 -19.27
CA GLY A 450 12.31 13.16 -18.56
C GLY A 450 12.72 14.27 -19.53
N ILE A 451 12.13 15.45 -19.34
CA ILE A 451 12.66 16.70 -19.87
C ILE A 451 13.01 17.56 -18.66
N ASN A 452 14.31 17.80 -18.50
CA ASN A 452 14.92 18.70 -17.55
C ASN A 452 14.31 20.11 -17.66
N TYR A 453 13.95 20.70 -16.52
CA TYR A 453 13.85 22.15 -16.39
C TYR A 453 14.84 22.62 -15.33
N GLN A 454 16.05 22.98 -15.79
CA GLN A 454 16.93 23.87 -15.06
C GLN A 454 16.24 25.23 -14.95
N ARG A 455 16.15 25.75 -13.72
CA ARG A 455 15.52 27.03 -13.42
C ARG A 455 16.62 28.06 -13.18
N ASP A 456 17.13 28.65 -14.25
CA ASP A 456 17.97 29.84 -14.13
C ASP A 456 17.12 31.07 -13.84
N ARG A 457 17.45 31.76 -12.75
CA ARG A 457 16.90 33.05 -12.35
C ARG A 457 17.82 34.17 -12.84
N SER A 458 17.37 34.90 -13.85
CA SER A 458 17.65 36.32 -14.13
C SER A 458 16.79 36.66 -15.36
N GLY A 459 16.17 37.80 -15.59
CA GLY A 459 16.02 39.09 -14.94
C GLY A 459 15.29 39.97 -15.98
N ALA A 460 14.45 40.89 -15.52
CA ALA A 460 14.00 42.11 -16.23
C ALA A 460 13.11 42.02 -17.50
N LEU A 461 11.92 42.63 -17.36
CA LEU A 461 11.30 43.65 -18.24
C LEU A 461 11.03 43.34 -19.73
N GLY A 462 9.75 43.46 -20.13
CA GLY A 462 9.40 43.78 -21.53
C GLY A 462 7.94 43.56 -21.91
N ARG A 463 7.16 44.64 -21.99
CA ARG A 463 5.83 44.70 -22.64
C ARG A 463 5.93 44.53 -24.16
N ARG A 464 4.76 44.33 -24.79
CA ARG A 464 4.38 44.33 -26.24
C ARG A 464 4.28 42.90 -26.81
N GLY A 465 3.33 42.55 -27.66
CA GLY A 465 2.30 43.28 -28.38
C GLY A 465 1.51 42.29 -29.24
N TRP A 466 0.28 42.68 -29.59
CA TRP A 466 -0.67 41.97 -30.43
C TRP A 466 -0.29 42.02 -31.94
N ALA A 467 -0.93 41.15 -32.73
CA ALA A 467 -0.92 40.98 -34.21
C ALA A 467 0.17 40.05 -34.77
N GLY A 468 -0.10 39.09 -35.68
CA GLY A 468 -1.31 38.66 -36.36
C GLY A 468 -0.98 37.74 -37.55
N ARG A 469 -2.03 37.12 -38.13
CA ARG A 469 -2.10 36.37 -39.42
C ARG A 469 -1.53 34.94 -39.39
N ARG A 470 -2.06 33.92 -40.11
CA ARG A 470 -3.21 33.72 -41.01
C ARG A 470 -3.33 32.18 -41.23
N SER A 471 -4.57 31.67 -41.43
CA SER A 471 -5.05 30.55 -42.30
C SER A 471 -4.12 29.35 -42.61
N ALA A 472 -4.51 28.06 -42.66
CA ALA A 472 -5.79 27.47 -43.06
C ALA A 472 -5.85 25.94 -42.76
N ASN A 473 -7.09 25.39 -42.83
CA ASN A 473 -7.51 24.00 -43.15
C ASN A 473 -7.54 22.99 -41.99
N ALA A 474 -8.55 22.13 -41.79
CA ALA A 474 -9.83 21.86 -42.43
C ALA A 474 -10.76 21.18 -41.41
N THR A 475 -12.08 21.30 -41.59
CA THR A 475 -13.15 20.65 -40.82
C THR A 475 -13.42 19.21 -41.29
N PRO A 476 -13.88 18.28 -40.42
CA PRO A 476 -14.55 17.06 -40.86
C PRO A 476 -16.08 17.22 -40.86
N LYS A 477 -16.70 16.79 -41.96
CA LYS A 477 -18.15 16.72 -42.19
C LYS A 477 -18.76 15.49 -41.52
N TRP A 478 -19.99 15.70 -41.02
CA TRP A 478 -20.98 14.68 -40.70
C TRP A 478 -21.60 14.07 -41.97
N GLY A 479 -21.98 12.80 -41.93
CA GLY A 479 -22.79 12.13 -42.96
C GLY A 479 -23.58 10.97 -42.38
N MET A 480 -24.91 11.06 -42.45
CA MET A 480 -25.90 10.03 -42.13
C MET A 480 -26.26 9.18 -43.36
N CYS A 481 -26.88 8.02 -43.08
CA CYS A 481 -27.35 6.88 -43.89
C CYS A 481 -28.18 7.17 -45.17
N PRO A 482 -28.46 6.13 -45.99
CA PRO A 482 -29.72 5.34 -45.90
C PRO A 482 -29.50 3.81 -46.13
N GLY A 483 -30.37 2.82 -45.93
CA GLY A 483 -31.80 2.67 -45.57
C GLY A 483 -32.35 1.33 -46.13
N SER A 484 -33.27 0.66 -45.41
CA SER A 484 -34.19 -0.46 -45.80
C SER A 484 -33.57 -1.86 -46.06
N THR A 485 -34.15 -3.05 -45.78
CA THR A 485 -35.46 -3.62 -45.32
C THR A 485 -35.14 -5.10 -44.91
N GLN A 486 -35.82 -5.86 -44.05
CA GLN A 486 -37.21 -6.36 -44.11
C GLN A 486 -37.50 -7.27 -42.88
N TYR A 487 -38.80 -7.35 -42.52
CA TYR A 487 -39.44 -8.12 -41.43
C TYR A 487 -39.51 -9.65 -41.65
N GLY A 488 -39.75 -10.41 -40.58
CA GLY A 488 -40.41 -11.72 -40.71
C GLY A 488 -40.48 -12.64 -39.48
N ARG A 489 -41.49 -12.38 -38.62
CA ARG A 489 -42.18 -13.24 -37.61
C ARG A 489 -41.42 -13.88 -36.45
#